data_AF-A0A497TB41-F1
#
_entry.id   AF-A0A497TB41-F1
#
_cell.length_a   1.000
_cell.length_b   1.000
_cell.length_c   1.000
_cell.angle_alpha   90.00
_cell.angle_beta   90.00
_cell.angle_gamma   90.00
#
_symmetry.space_group_name_H-M   'P 1'
#
loop_
_entity.id
_entity.type
_entity.pdbx_description
1 polymer ?
#
loop_
_entity_poly.entity_id
_entity_poly.type
_entity_poly.pdbx_seq_one_letter_code
_entity_poly.pdbx_strand_id
1 'polypeptide(L)'
;IVNYETLSMNSGLKYHEVREVLPLLEDSFVVFIVKPFYKNLMNEIRKNPKIYFVDYGIRNYLSESFDNPEFNELYENFVHNQLKRFYEVRYWRTTAKTEVDFILKTENEIIPIEVKTKPKITRSFRSFIQHYKPKKGLIANLNDVSKTRVNGCEVFGVLFVCL
;
A
#
# COMPACT_ATOMS: atom_id res chain seq x y z
N ILE A 1 -2.29 -6.59 5.03
CA ILE A 1 -1.94 -7.72 4.11
C ILE A 1 -2.76 -8.92 4.50
N VAL A 2 -3.36 -9.59 3.53
CA VAL A 2 -4.29 -10.70 3.77
C VAL A 2 -3.58 -11.86 4.47
N ASN A 3 -4.18 -12.33 5.56
CA ASN A 3 -3.91 -13.63 6.15
C ASN A 3 -5.19 -14.47 6.03
N TYR A 4 -5.24 -15.34 5.02
CA TYR A 4 -6.41 -16.17 4.73
C TYR A 4 -6.77 -17.11 5.88
N GLU A 5 -5.78 -17.59 6.65
CA GLU A 5 -6.03 -18.46 7.81
C GLU A 5 -6.75 -17.69 8.92
N THR A 6 -6.26 -16.49 9.26
CA THR A 6 -6.91 -15.62 10.24
C THR A 6 -8.31 -15.21 9.81
N LEU A 7 -8.50 -14.87 8.53
CA LEU A 7 -9.81 -14.52 8.00
C LEU A 7 -10.79 -15.70 8.06
N SER A 8 -10.33 -16.92 7.73
CA SER A 8 -11.14 -18.14 7.83
C SER A 8 -11.59 -18.36 9.27
N MET A 9 -10.66 -18.29 10.22
CA MET A 9 -10.93 -18.49 11.64
C MET A 9 -11.93 -17.45 12.20
N ASN A 10 -11.78 -16.18 11.83
CA ASN A 10 -12.62 -15.10 12.36
C ASN A 10 -14.00 -15.04 11.70
N SER A 11 -14.13 -15.45 10.44
CA SER A 11 -15.40 -15.39 9.69
C SER A 11 -16.21 -16.69 9.77
N GLY A 12 -15.59 -17.81 10.17
CA GLY A 12 -16.19 -19.14 10.09
C GLY A 12 -16.23 -19.72 8.68
N LEU A 13 -15.75 -18.99 7.68
CA LEU A 13 -15.63 -19.46 6.30
C LEU A 13 -14.41 -20.38 6.14
N LYS A 14 -14.51 -21.33 5.21
CA LYS A 14 -13.38 -22.15 4.77
C LYS A 14 -12.40 -21.32 3.95
N TYR A 15 -11.15 -21.76 3.90
CA TYR A 15 -10.08 -21.08 3.17
C TYR A 15 -10.42 -20.74 1.71
N HIS A 16 -11.07 -21.66 0.99
CA HIS A 16 -11.46 -21.41 -0.41
C HIS A 16 -12.60 -20.38 -0.52
N GLU A 17 -13.57 -20.41 0.39
CA GLU A 17 -14.67 -19.44 0.45
C GLU A 17 -14.13 -18.03 0.69
N VAL A 18 -13.17 -17.86 1.61
CA VAL A 18 -12.51 -16.56 1.82
C VAL A 18 -11.83 -16.06 0.53
N ARG A 19 -11.20 -16.96 -0.23
CA ARG A 19 -10.55 -16.60 -1.51
C ARG A 19 -11.54 -16.20 -2.59
N GLU A 20 -12.76 -16.72 -2.55
CA GLU A 20 -13.85 -16.37 -3.47
C GLU A 20 -14.54 -15.08 -3.05
N VAL A 21 -14.69 -14.83 -1.74
CA VAL A 21 -15.35 -13.62 -1.22
C VAL A 21 -14.55 -12.35 -1.45
N LEU A 22 -13.21 -12.38 -1.35
CA LEU A 22 -12.40 -11.17 -1.51
C LEU A 22 -12.61 -10.46 -2.86
N PRO A 23 -12.53 -11.14 -4.02
CA PRO A 23 -12.88 -10.52 -5.31
C PRO A 23 -14.30 -9.94 -5.35
N LEU A 24 -15.28 -10.60 -4.72
CA LEU A 24 -16.66 -10.09 -4.67
C LEU A 24 -16.75 -8.79 -3.84
N LEU A 25 -15.94 -8.64 -2.79
CA LEU A 25 -15.84 -7.39 -2.03
C LEU A 25 -15.19 -6.26 -2.84
N GLU A 26 -14.27 -6.60 -3.75
CA GLU A 26 -13.68 -5.64 -4.69
C GLU A 26 -14.70 -5.20 -5.75
N ASP A 27 -15.40 -6.16 -6.37
CA ASP A 27 -16.44 -5.90 -7.39
C ASP A 27 -17.65 -5.13 -6.83
N SER A 28 -17.92 -5.26 -5.53
CA SER A 28 -18.96 -4.50 -4.81
C SER A 28 -18.49 -3.16 -4.26
N PHE A 29 -17.27 -2.72 -4.60
CA PHE A 29 -16.69 -1.43 -4.16
C PHE A 29 -16.60 -1.28 -2.63
N VAL A 30 -16.45 -2.38 -1.90
CA VAL A 30 -16.21 -2.35 -0.45
C VAL A 30 -14.72 -2.17 -0.18
N VAL A 31 -13.88 -2.85 -0.95
CA VAL A 31 -12.43 -2.81 -0.82
C VAL A 31 -11.70 -2.69 -2.15
N PHE A 32 -10.43 -2.30 -2.10
CA PHE A 32 -9.47 -2.44 -3.18
C PHE A 32 -8.45 -3.52 -2.84
N ILE A 33 -8.14 -4.39 -3.80
CA ILE A 33 -7.13 -5.45 -3.64
C ILE A 33 -5.84 -5.02 -4.36
N VAL A 34 -4.83 -4.72 -3.57
CA VAL A 34 -3.51 -4.29 -4.06
C VAL A 34 -2.59 -5.49 -4.13
N LYS A 35 -2.25 -5.87 -5.36
CA LYS A 35 -1.30 -6.96 -5.63
C LYS A 35 0.14 -6.51 -5.41
N PRO A 36 1.03 -7.44 -5.04
CA PRO A 36 2.43 -7.10 -4.85
C PRO A 36 3.15 -6.80 -6.18
N PHE A 37 4.16 -5.94 -6.12
CA PHE A 37 5.02 -5.60 -7.24
C PHE A 37 6.19 -6.58 -7.36
N TYR A 38 6.32 -7.20 -8.54
CA TYR A 38 7.48 -7.99 -8.94
C TYR A 38 7.86 -7.72 -10.38
N LYS A 39 9.15 -7.86 -10.68
CA LYS A 39 9.63 -7.96 -12.08
C LYS A 39 9.28 -9.31 -12.73
N ASN A 40 9.26 -10.38 -11.94
CA ASN A 40 8.97 -11.73 -12.41
C ASN A 40 7.58 -12.18 -11.94
N LEU A 41 6.68 -12.46 -12.89
CA LEU A 41 5.28 -12.83 -12.66
C LEU A 41 5.13 -14.09 -11.77
N MET A 42 6.06 -15.06 -11.88
CA MET A 42 6.02 -16.28 -11.06
C MET A 42 6.18 -16.02 -9.56
N ASN A 43 6.88 -14.94 -9.18
CA ASN A 43 7.03 -14.54 -7.78
C ASN A 43 5.83 -13.74 -7.27
N GLU A 44 5.03 -13.18 -8.17
CA GLU A 44 3.82 -12.42 -7.86
C GLU A 44 2.68 -13.31 -7.35
N ILE A 45 2.49 -14.46 -8.00
CA ILE A 45 1.37 -15.38 -7.72
C ILE A 45 1.41 -15.92 -6.28
N ARG A 46 2.60 -15.99 -5.65
CA ARG A 46 2.80 -16.65 -4.35
C ARG A 46 2.56 -15.75 -3.14
N LYS A 47 2.26 -14.46 -3.31
CA LYS A 47 2.23 -13.50 -2.20
C LYS A 47 0.83 -12.91 -2.01
N ASN A 48 0.41 -12.85 -0.76
CA ASN A 48 -0.91 -12.38 -0.36
C ASN A 48 -1.10 -10.89 -0.68
N PRO A 49 -2.24 -10.45 -1.22
CA PRO A 49 -2.48 -9.05 -1.50
C PRO A 49 -2.61 -8.20 -0.23
N LYS A 50 -2.61 -6.88 -0.40
CA LYS A 50 -3.00 -5.90 0.62
C LYS A 50 -4.40 -5.37 0.30
N ILE A 51 -5.19 -5.10 1.34
CA ILE A 51 -6.58 -4.64 1.22
C ILE A 51 -6.64 -3.21 1.74
N TYR A 52 -7.36 -2.35 1.03
CA TYR A 52 -7.72 -1.01 1.45
C TYR A 52 -9.23 -0.85 1.35
N PHE A 53 -9.86 -0.16 2.29
CA PHE A 53 -11.29 0.12 2.20
C PHE A 53 -11.55 1.27 1.23
N VAL A 54 -12.61 1.15 0.44
CA VAL A 54 -13.06 2.25 -0.43
C VAL A 54 -13.56 3.41 0.42
N ASP A 55 -14.35 3.12 1.45
CA ASP A 55 -14.86 4.07 2.42
C ASP A 55 -14.42 3.67 3.84
N TYR A 56 -13.70 4.57 4.51
CA TYR A 56 -13.24 4.34 5.87
C TYR A 56 -14.35 4.47 6.92
N GLY A 57 -15.42 5.21 6.63
CA GLY A 57 -16.62 5.27 7.46
C GLY A 57 -17.29 3.90 7.56
N ILE A 58 -17.36 3.15 6.45
CA ILE A 58 -17.85 1.77 6.46
C ILE A 58 -16.96 0.90 7.35
N ARG A 59 -15.63 1.00 7.20
CA ARG A 59 -14.67 0.29 8.06
C ARG A 59 -14.94 0.58 9.54
N ASN A 60 -15.01 1.85 9.92
CA ASN A 60 -15.18 2.27 11.31
C ASN A 60 -16.52 1.82 11.90
N TYR A 61 -17.58 1.90 11.10
CA TYR A 61 -18.89 1.41 11.48
C TYR A 61 -18.87 -0.09 11.76
N LEU A 62 -18.27 -0.88 10.87
CA LEU A 62 -18.16 -2.34 11.02
C LEU A 62 -17.23 -2.76 12.17
N SER A 63 -16.20 -1.98 12.47
CA SER A 63 -15.25 -2.28 13.55
C SER A 63 -15.64 -1.65 14.89
N GLU A 64 -16.75 -0.91 14.97
CA GLU A 64 -17.18 -0.13 16.14
C GLU A 64 -16.04 0.74 16.74
N SER A 65 -15.08 1.15 15.91
CA SER A 65 -13.84 1.82 16.33
C SER A 65 -13.82 3.23 15.77
N PHE A 66 -14.33 4.16 16.56
CA PHE A 66 -14.38 5.59 16.24
C PHE A 66 -13.25 6.37 16.90
N ASP A 67 -12.79 5.89 18.07
CA ASP A 67 -11.53 6.34 18.66
C ASP A 67 -10.40 5.84 17.77
N ASN A 68 -9.48 6.72 17.38
CA ASN A 68 -8.71 6.57 16.15
C ASN A 68 -7.20 6.29 16.40
N PRO A 69 -6.81 5.18 17.07
CA PRO A 69 -5.42 4.88 17.38
C PRO A 69 -4.59 4.51 16.12
N GLU A 70 -5.24 4.28 14.98
CA GLU A 70 -4.63 3.77 13.75
C GLU A 70 -4.46 4.85 12.67
N PHE A 71 -4.26 6.12 13.05
CA PHE A 71 -4.14 7.24 12.11
C PHE A 71 -3.15 7.00 10.95
N ASN A 72 -2.05 6.29 11.18
CA ASN A 72 -1.08 5.96 10.12
C ASN A 72 -1.67 5.03 9.06
N GLU A 73 -2.42 4.01 9.45
CA GLU A 73 -3.07 3.05 8.55
C GLU A 73 -4.20 3.72 7.77
N LEU A 74 -4.91 4.59 8.48
CA LEU A 74 -5.88 5.52 7.93
C LEU A 74 -5.32 6.40 6.82
N TYR A 75 -4.20 7.04 7.12
CA TYR A 75 -3.54 7.93 6.20
C TYR A 75 -3.01 7.17 4.98
N GLU A 76 -2.45 5.97 5.20
CA GLU A 76 -2.05 5.07 4.13
C GLU A 76 -3.24 4.69 3.23
N ASN A 77 -4.39 4.33 3.81
CA ASN A 77 -5.62 4.04 3.06
C ASN A 77 -6.13 5.26 2.28
N PHE A 78 -6.07 6.45 2.89
CA PHE A 78 -6.43 7.69 2.20
C PHE A 78 -5.53 7.94 0.99
N VAL A 79 -4.21 7.85 1.17
CA VAL A 79 -3.24 8.02 0.08
C VAL A 79 -3.49 6.98 -1.01
N HIS A 80 -3.73 5.70 -0.64
CA HIS A 80 -4.09 4.66 -1.60
C HIS A 80 -5.28 5.06 -2.46
N ASN A 81 -6.39 5.49 -1.84
CA ASN A 81 -7.63 5.79 -2.55
C ASN A 81 -7.46 6.98 -3.51
N GLN A 82 -6.61 7.95 -3.17
CA GLN A 82 -6.26 9.03 -4.10
C GLN A 82 -5.39 8.55 -5.27
N LEU A 83 -4.40 7.70 -5.01
CA LEU A 83 -3.51 7.17 -6.05
C LEU A 83 -4.25 6.25 -7.03
N LYS A 84 -5.13 5.38 -6.52
CA LYS A 84 -5.84 4.35 -7.30
C LYS A 84 -6.76 4.94 -8.38
N ARG A 85 -7.17 6.20 -8.23
CA ARG A 85 -7.97 6.95 -9.23
C ARG A 85 -7.22 7.20 -10.54
N PHE A 86 -5.89 7.26 -10.49
CA PHE A 86 -5.07 7.69 -11.62
C PHE A 86 -4.02 6.65 -12.04
N TYR A 87 -3.71 5.69 -11.17
CA TYR A 87 -2.59 4.77 -11.37
C TYR A 87 -2.94 3.31 -11.02
N GLU A 88 -2.23 2.38 -11.66
CA GLU A 88 -2.11 1.02 -11.16
C GLU A 88 -1.20 1.03 -9.92
N VAL A 89 -1.80 0.84 -8.75
CA VAL A 89 -1.11 0.81 -7.47
C VAL A 89 -0.79 -0.63 -7.10
N ARG A 90 0.49 -0.88 -6.77
CA ARG A 90 0.98 -2.13 -6.19
C ARG A 90 1.72 -1.83 -4.89
N TYR A 91 2.10 -2.83 -4.11
CA TYR A 91 2.98 -2.66 -2.95
C TYR A 91 4.22 -3.56 -3.08
N TRP A 92 5.35 -3.24 -2.47
CA TRP A 92 6.53 -4.11 -2.53
C TRP A 92 6.85 -4.71 -1.18
N ARG A 93 7.12 -6.02 -1.14
CA ARG A 93 7.53 -6.70 0.10
C ARG A 93 8.55 -7.81 -0.14
N THR A 94 9.59 -7.86 0.68
CA THR A 94 10.60 -8.95 0.67
C THR A 94 10.14 -10.16 1.48
N THR A 95 10.89 -11.27 1.41
CA THR A 95 10.70 -12.43 2.30
C THR A 95 11.05 -12.09 3.75
N ALA A 96 11.99 -11.17 3.97
CA ALA A 96 12.35 -10.62 5.28
C ALA A 96 11.32 -9.59 5.82
N LYS A 97 10.11 -9.55 5.25
CA LYS A 97 8.99 -8.68 5.64
C LYS A 97 9.26 -7.17 5.50
N THR A 98 10.35 -6.76 4.85
CA THR A 98 10.60 -5.36 4.46
C THR A 98 9.55 -4.90 3.45
N GLU A 99 8.91 -3.76 3.69
CA GLU A 99 7.77 -3.29 2.88
C GLU A 99 7.93 -1.83 2.44
N VAL A 100 7.52 -1.53 1.20
CA VAL A 100 7.26 -0.18 0.70
C VAL A 100 5.79 -0.10 0.32
N ASP A 101 5.10 0.92 0.84
CA ASP A 101 3.64 1.00 0.88
C ASP A 101 3.03 0.96 -0.52
N PHE A 102 3.53 1.77 -1.46
CA PHE A 102 3.06 1.77 -2.84
C PHE A 102 4.19 1.82 -3.87
N ILE A 103 3.96 1.16 -5.00
CA ILE A 103 4.74 1.24 -6.23
C ILE A 103 3.77 1.66 -7.34
N LEU A 104 3.99 2.83 -7.92
CA LEU A 104 3.30 3.23 -9.14
C LEU A 104 4.06 2.68 -10.34
N LYS A 105 3.33 2.01 -11.23
CA LYS A 105 3.85 1.56 -12.51
C LYS A 105 3.31 2.45 -13.62
N THR A 106 4.20 3.14 -14.30
CA THR A 106 3.90 3.82 -15.57
C THR A 106 4.59 3.07 -16.70
N GLU A 107 4.34 3.44 -17.95
CA GLU A 107 4.95 2.77 -19.12
C GLU A 107 6.48 2.76 -19.06
N ASN A 108 7.09 3.82 -18.52
CA ASN A 108 8.53 4.03 -18.57
C ASN A 108 9.22 4.00 -17.19
N GLU A 109 8.47 4.14 -16.11
CA GLU A 109 9.04 4.40 -14.78
C GLU A 109 8.30 3.63 -13.68
N ILE A 110 9.07 3.20 -12.68
CA ILE A 110 8.56 2.71 -11.39
C ILE A 110 8.87 3.75 -10.32
N ILE A 111 7.85 4.11 -9.55
CA ILE A 111 7.97 5.14 -8.52
C ILE A 111 7.55 4.54 -7.19
N PRO A 112 8.48 4.29 -6.25
CA PRO A 112 8.14 3.89 -4.90
C PRO A 112 7.59 5.09 -4.12
N ILE A 113 6.58 4.84 -3.31
CA ILE A 113 5.96 5.80 -2.41
C ILE A 113 5.90 5.18 -1.01
N GLU A 114 6.40 5.91 -0.03
CA GLU A 114 6.23 5.60 1.39
C GLU A 114 5.29 6.64 2.01
N VAL A 115 4.34 6.20 2.81
CA VAL A 115 3.43 7.07 3.55
C VAL A 115 3.94 7.22 4.98
N LYS A 116 4.14 8.46 5.41
CA LYS A 116 4.59 8.79 6.77
C LYS A 116 3.97 10.11 7.20
N THR A 117 3.57 10.24 8.45
CA THR A 117 3.10 11.53 8.98
C THR A 117 4.20 12.59 8.90
N LYS A 118 5.43 12.24 9.31
CA LYS A 118 6.63 13.07 9.17
C LYS A 118 7.54 12.51 8.08
N PRO A 119 8.15 13.35 7.22
CA PRO A 119 9.02 12.88 6.15
C PRO A 119 10.22 12.12 6.73
N LYS A 120 10.30 10.82 6.46
CA LYS A 120 11.43 9.99 6.87
C LYS A 120 11.68 8.89 5.84
N ILE A 121 12.89 8.86 5.32
CA ILE A 121 13.34 7.78 4.44
C ILE A 121 13.63 6.54 5.31
N THR A 122 12.83 5.50 5.12
CA THR A 122 12.94 4.25 5.87
C THR A 122 14.04 3.34 5.30
N ARG A 123 14.47 2.35 6.09
CA ARG A 123 15.41 1.31 5.63
C ARG A 123 14.81 0.49 4.49
N SER A 124 13.51 0.22 4.55
CA SER A 124 12.74 -0.44 3.50
C SER A 124 12.81 0.33 2.18
N PHE A 125 12.54 1.63 2.24
CA PHE A 125 12.61 2.49 1.07
C PHE A 125 14.00 2.53 0.44
N ARG A 126 15.05 2.63 1.27
CA ARG A 126 16.45 2.54 0.80
C ARG A 126 16.76 1.19 0.14
N SER A 127 16.26 0.10 0.71
CA SER A 127 16.44 -1.24 0.15
C SER A 127 15.77 -1.38 -1.22
N PHE A 128 14.56 -0.84 -1.39
CA PHE A 128 13.91 -0.79 -2.69
C PHE A 128 14.74 0.03 -3.70
N ILE A 129 15.18 1.22 -3.33
CA ILE A 129 16.00 2.08 -4.20
C ILE A 129 17.27 1.35 -4.63
N GLN A 130 17.96 0.68 -3.72
CA GLN A 130 19.18 -0.07 -4.04
C GLN A 130 18.92 -1.20 -5.04
N HIS A 131 17.81 -1.93 -4.88
CA HIS A 131 17.49 -3.09 -5.70
C HIS A 131 16.97 -2.69 -7.09
N TYR A 132 16.13 -1.66 -7.16
CA TYR A 132 15.40 -1.30 -8.38
C TYR A 132 15.96 -0.08 -9.11
N LYS A 133 16.80 0.73 -8.44
CA LYS A 133 17.41 1.96 -8.97
C LYS A 133 16.39 2.88 -9.67
N PRO A 134 15.24 3.19 -9.05
CA PRO A 134 14.26 4.10 -9.66
C PRO A 134 14.87 5.49 -9.80
N LYS A 135 14.42 6.26 -10.79
CA LYS A 135 14.87 7.65 -10.98
C LYS A 135 14.32 8.56 -9.88
N LYS A 136 13.07 8.34 -9.48
CA LYS A 136 12.33 9.16 -8.52
C LYS A 136 11.68 8.27 -7.46
N GLY A 137 11.50 8.80 -6.25
CA GLY A 137 10.72 8.20 -5.19
C GLY A 137 10.02 9.27 -4.36
N LEU A 138 8.89 8.93 -3.74
CA LEU A 138 8.09 9.89 -2.97
C LEU A 138 7.96 9.45 -1.51
N ILE A 139 7.99 10.43 -0.60
CA ILE A 139 7.56 10.28 0.79
C ILE A 139 6.31 11.15 0.97
N ALA A 140 5.13 10.53 0.87
CA ALA A 140 3.86 11.21 1.09
C ALA A 140 3.72 11.51 2.58
N ASN A 141 3.56 12.79 2.94
CA ASN A 141 3.53 13.22 4.32
C ASN A 141 2.63 14.44 4.56
N LEU A 142 2.40 14.78 5.84
CA LEU A 142 1.48 15.85 6.23
C LEU A 142 2.15 17.18 6.54
N ASN A 143 3.48 17.22 6.62
CA ASN A 143 4.18 18.30 7.32
C ASN A 143 5.15 19.11 6.46
N ASP A 144 5.70 18.52 5.40
CA ASP A 144 6.84 19.12 4.72
C ASP A 144 6.94 18.77 3.24
N VAL A 145 7.51 19.69 2.48
CA VAL A 145 7.98 19.49 1.11
C VAL A 145 9.50 19.50 1.14
N SER A 146 10.11 18.39 0.72
CA SER A 146 11.56 18.26 0.73
C SER A 146 12.06 17.58 -0.53
N LYS A 147 13.34 17.79 -0.85
CA LYS A 147 14.03 17.10 -1.93
C LYS A 147 15.37 16.62 -1.41
N THR A 148 15.67 15.35 -1.65
CA THR A 148 16.96 14.75 -1.32
C THR A 148 17.36 13.72 -2.37
N ARG A 149 18.57 13.18 -2.28
CA ARG A 149 19.08 12.18 -3.21
C ARG A 149 19.60 10.97 -2.45
N VAL A 150 19.17 9.78 -2.85
CA VAL A 150 19.58 8.50 -2.25
C VAL A 150 20.00 7.55 -3.36
N ASN A 151 21.27 7.13 -3.38
CA ASN A 151 21.79 6.18 -4.36
C ASN A 151 21.42 6.52 -5.82
N GLY A 152 21.48 7.80 -6.17
CA GLY A 152 21.13 8.31 -7.50
C GLY A 152 19.66 8.64 -7.72
N CYS A 153 18.73 8.11 -6.91
CA CYS A 153 17.30 8.40 -6.93
C CYS A 153 16.99 9.77 -6.30
N GLU A 154 16.20 10.60 -6.99
CA GLU A 154 15.64 11.82 -6.42
C GLU A 154 14.43 11.47 -5.54
N VAL A 155 14.52 11.74 -4.25
CA VAL A 155 13.44 11.48 -3.30
C VAL A 155 12.77 12.80 -2.92
N PHE A 156 11.46 12.89 -3.17
CA PHE A 156 10.65 14.05 -2.86
C PHE A 156 9.76 13.76 -1.65
N GLY A 157 9.90 14.54 -0.58
CA GLY A 157 8.85 14.66 0.43
C GLY A 157 7.75 15.53 -0.15
N VAL A 158 6.53 15.01 -0.22
CA VAL A 158 5.38 15.71 -0.81
C VAL A 158 4.29 15.83 0.23
N LEU A 159 3.73 17.03 0.36
CA LEU A 159 2.52 17.24 1.14
C LEU A 159 1.37 16.51 0.47
N PHE A 160 0.80 15.55 1.18
CA PHE A 160 -0.32 14.76 0.71
C PHE A 160 -1.46 14.93 1.73
N VAL A 161 -2.17 16.03 1.57
CA VAL A 161 -3.33 16.46 2.37
C VAL A 161 -4.53 16.58 1.44
N CYS A 162 -5.76 16.51 1.96
CA CYS A 162 -6.96 16.74 1.14
C CYS A 162 -6.83 18.07 0.36
N LEU A 163 -7.01 17.99 -0.95
CA LEU A 163 -7.39 19.12 -1.82
C LEU A 163 -8.91 19.22 -1.85
#